data_AF-A0A963RH04-F1
#
_entry.id   AF-A0A963RH04-F1
#
_cell.length_a   1.000
_cell.length_b   1.000
_cell.length_c   1.000
_cell.angle_alpha   90.00
_cell.angle_beta   90.00
_cell.angle_gamma   90.00
#
_symmetry.space_group_name_H-M   'P 1'
#
loop_
_entity.id
_entity.type
_entity.pdbx_description
1 polymer ?
#
loop_
_entity_poly.entity_id
_entity_poly.type
_entity_poly.pdbx_seq_one_letter_code
_entity_poly.pdbx_strand_id
1 'polypeptide(L)'
;MTAAKTAWVALLRAVNVGGTGKIEMARLRKALDATALGPVQSYIASGNLVFAGPDDEDAVRRLMVEAITAEFGGCPDIVLRTGEEMAEVARRN
;
A
#
# COMPACT_ATOMS: atom_id res chain seq x y z
N MET A 1 11.66 -8.69 -21.34
CA MET A 1 12.31 -7.96 -20.23
C MET A 1 11.29 -7.84 -19.11
N THR A 2 11.48 -8.56 -18.02
CA THR A 2 10.67 -8.36 -16.81
C THR A 2 11.11 -7.03 -16.22
N ALA A 3 10.21 -6.04 -16.11
CA ALA A 3 10.54 -4.77 -15.46
C ALA A 3 11.08 -5.05 -14.04
N ALA A 4 12.09 -4.31 -13.62
CA ALA A 4 12.60 -4.40 -12.26
C ALA A 4 11.45 -4.10 -11.28
N LYS A 5 11.31 -4.92 -10.25
CA LYS A 5 10.28 -4.75 -9.22
C LYS A 5 10.93 -4.28 -7.93
N THR A 6 10.42 -3.18 -7.39
CA THR A 6 10.82 -2.61 -6.11
C THR A 6 9.92 -3.15 -5.01
N ALA A 7 10.48 -3.44 -3.84
CA ALA A 7 9.70 -3.73 -2.65
C ALA A 7 9.16 -2.41 -2.08
N TRP A 8 7.86 -2.32 -1.91
CA TRP A 8 7.17 -1.13 -1.42
C TRP A 8 6.51 -1.39 -0.08
N VAL A 9 6.52 -0.37 0.77
CA VAL A 9 5.74 -0.25 1.99
C VAL A 9 4.78 0.93 1.82
N ALA A 10 3.48 0.65 1.94
CA ALA A 10 2.45 1.69 1.92
C ALA A 10 1.82 1.83 3.32
N LEU A 11 1.77 3.06 3.80
CA LEU A 11 1.24 3.43 5.11
C LEU A 11 0.01 4.30 4.90
N LEU A 12 -1.16 3.74 5.17
CA LEU A 12 -2.45 4.43 5.05
C LEU A 12 -2.76 5.13 6.37
N ARG A 13 -3.10 6.41 6.30
CA ARG A 13 -3.43 7.21 7.47
C ARG A 13 -4.82 6.86 8.03
N ALA A 14 -4.94 6.85 9.35
CA ALA A 14 -6.22 6.79 10.08
C ALA A 14 -7.13 5.61 9.71
N VAL A 15 -6.54 4.45 9.43
CA VAL A 15 -7.30 3.21 9.16
C VAL A 15 -7.82 2.61 10.47
N ASN A 16 -9.12 2.32 10.52
CA ASN A 16 -9.80 1.61 11.63
C ASN A 16 -9.66 2.29 13.01
N VAL A 17 -9.64 3.63 13.07
CA VAL A 17 -9.58 4.41 14.31
C VAL A 17 -10.87 5.21 14.52
N GLY A 18 -11.39 5.28 15.76
CA GLY A 18 -12.50 6.18 16.11
C GLY A 18 -13.83 5.94 15.38
N GLY A 19 -14.04 4.77 14.75
CA GLY A 19 -15.26 4.43 14.02
C GLY A 19 -15.37 5.03 12.62
N THR A 20 -14.45 5.91 12.22
CA THR A 20 -14.29 6.41 10.85
C THR A 20 -13.15 5.67 10.15
N GLY A 21 -13.07 5.75 8.81
CA GLY A 21 -11.98 5.12 8.05
C GLY A 21 -11.96 3.59 8.16
N LYS A 22 -13.14 2.95 8.27
CA LYS A 22 -13.25 1.49 8.34
C LYS A 22 -12.84 0.87 7.01
N ILE A 23 -11.76 0.10 7.01
CA ILE A 23 -11.25 -0.64 5.86
C ILE A 23 -11.14 -2.11 6.24
N GLU A 24 -11.90 -2.94 5.54
CA GLU A 24 -11.78 -4.39 5.62
C GLU A 24 -10.50 -4.82 4.89
N MET A 25 -9.44 -5.12 5.65
CA MET A 25 -8.11 -5.38 5.09
C MET A 25 -8.09 -6.52 4.06
N ALA A 26 -8.95 -7.53 4.22
CA ALA A 26 -9.07 -8.61 3.25
C ALA A 26 -9.60 -8.12 1.88
N ARG A 27 -10.59 -7.22 1.90
CA ARG A 27 -11.10 -6.59 0.67
C ARG A 27 -10.06 -5.66 0.07
N LEU A 28 -9.34 -4.89 0.90
CA LEU A 28 -8.28 -4.02 0.43
C LEU A 28 -7.17 -4.80 -0.29
N ARG A 29 -6.66 -5.88 0.31
CA ARG A 29 -5.66 -6.74 -0.35
C ARG A 29 -6.18 -7.28 -1.67
N LYS A 30 -7.40 -7.82 -1.69
CA LYS A 30 -8.03 -8.34 -2.92
C LYS A 30 -8.16 -7.29 -4.02
N ALA A 31 -8.54 -6.05 -3.67
CA ALA A 31 -8.66 -4.96 -4.62
C ALA A 31 -7.30 -4.58 -5.22
N LEU A 32 -6.25 -4.55 -4.40
CA LEU A 32 -4.89 -4.23 -4.86
C LEU A 32 -4.23 -5.39 -5.63
N ASP A 33 -4.52 -6.64 -5.27
CA ASP A 33 -4.05 -7.84 -5.99
C ASP A 33 -4.60 -7.91 -7.43
N ALA A 34 -5.70 -7.20 -7.72
CA ALA A 34 -6.26 -7.09 -9.07
C ALA A 34 -5.56 -6.04 -9.95
N THR A 35 -4.56 -5.33 -9.42
CA THR A 35 -3.80 -4.30 -10.15
C THR A 35 -2.49 -4.87 -10.72
N ALA A 36 -1.65 -4.02 -11.29
CA ALA A 36 -0.30 -4.40 -11.74
C ALA A 36 0.71 -4.58 -10.58
N LEU A 37 0.28 -4.39 -9.34
CA LEU A 37 1.09 -4.68 -8.15
C LEU A 37 1.25 -6.20 -7.98
N GLY A 38 2.34 -6.59 -7.33
CA GLY A 38 2.51 -7.96 -6.83
C GLY A 38 1.60 -8.25 -5.64
N PRO A 39 1.59 -9.50 -5.15
CA PRO A 39 0.76 -9.92 -4.03
C PRO A 39 0.91 -8.99 -2.83
N VAL A 40 -0.21 -8.45 -2.35
CA VAL A 40 -0.24 -7.48 -1.26
C VAL A 40 -0.41 -8.19 0.07
N GLN A 41 0.54 -7.98 0.97
CA GLN A 41 0.46 -8.38 2.35
C GLN A 41 0.11 -7.18 3.23
N SER A 42 -0.59 -7.41 4.33
CA SER A 42 -0.89 -6.36 5.31
C SER A 42 -0.41 -6.76 6.69
N TYR A 43 0.21 -5.83 7.41
CA TYR A 43 0.50 -5.98 8.83
C TYR A 43 -0.69 -5.49 9.64
N ILE A 44 -1.36 -6.42 10.33
CA ILE A 44 -2.56 -6.20 11.17
C ILE A 44 -3.66 -5.39 10.46
N ALA A 45 -4.61 -4.85 11.22
CA ALA A 45 -5.74 -4.04 10.71
C ALA A 45 -5.48 -2.53 10.80
N SER A 46 -4.24 -2.08 10.53
CA SER A 46 -3.81 -0.70 10.76
C SER A 46 -3.46 0.10 9.50
N GLY A 47 -3.67 -0.46 8.30
CA GLY A 47 -3.34 0.22 7.05
C GLY A 47 -1.87 0.14 6.63
N ASN A 48 -1.11 -0.83 7.15
CA ASN A 48 0.27 -1.06 6.76
C ASN A 48 0.35 -2.19 5.74
N LEU A 49 0.87 -1.91 4.54
CA LEU A 49 0.92 -2.84 3.41
C LEU A 49 2.34 -3.03 2.91
N VAL A 50 2.65 -4.23 2.43
CA VAL A 50 3.91 -4.57 1.76
C VAL A 50 3.62 -5.33 0.48
N PHE A 51 4.27 -4.94 -0.63
CA PHE A 51 4.09 -5.57 -1.93
C PHE A 51 5.29 -5.29 -2.84
N ALA A 52 5.41 -6.04 -3.94
CA ALA A 52 6.33 -5.72 -5.02
C ALA A 52 5.62 -4.87 -6.08
N GLY A 53 6.26 -3.89 -6.68
CA GLY A 53 5.64 -2.99 -7.66
C GLY A 53 6.64 -2.43 -8.67
N PRO A 54 6.19 -1.65 -9.66
CA PRO A 54 7.08 -0.91 -10.55
C PRO A 54 7.99 0.02 -9.74
N ASP A 55 9.18 0.30 -10.25
CA ASP A 55 10.12 1.26 -9.68
C ASP A 55 9.75 2.71 -10.07
N ASP A 56 8.50 3.08 -9.75
CA ASP A 56 7.91 4.39 -10.02
C ASP A 56 6.86 4.67 -8.94
N GLU A 57 7.17 5.57 -8.01
CA GLU A 57 6.29 5.91 -6.89
C GLU A 57 4.94 6.46 -7.39
N ASP A 58 4.94 7.29 -8.44
CA ASP A 58 3.72 7.91 -8.97
C ASP A 58 2.83 6.85 -9.63
N ALA A 59 3.42 5.89 -10.33
CA ALA A 59 2.67 4.75 -10.87
C ALA A 59 2.05 3.90 -9.77
N VAL A 60 2.82 3.56 -8.72
CA VAL A 60 2.31 2.81 -7.56
C VAL A 60 1.17 3.59 -6.88
N ARG A 61 1.36 4.89 -6.64
CA ARG A 61 0.37 5.77 -6.02
C ARG A 61 -0.92 5.81 -6.82
N ARG A 62 -0.86 5.99 -8.14
CA ARG A 62 -2.05 5.99 -9.01
C ARG A 62 -2.81 4.67 -8.90
N LEU A 63 -2.13 3.53 -9.05
CA LEU A 63 -2.76 2.20 -8.95
C LEU A 63 -3.47 2.00 -7.61
N MET A 64 -2.84 2.41 -6.51
CA MET A 64 -3.44 2.28 -5.18
C MET A 64 -4.64 3.21 -5.00
N VAL A 65 -4.53 4.48 -5.36
CA VAL A 65 -5.61 5.46 -5.21
C VAL A 65 -6.83 5.05 -6.02
N GLU A 66 -6.64 4.63 -7.27
CA GLU A 66 -7.72 4.17 -8.14
C GLU A 66 -8.43 2.94 -7.58
N ALA A 67 -7.67 1.90 -7.20
CA ALA A 67 -8.22 0.65 -6.67
C ALA A 67 -8.95 0.86 -5.32
N ILE A 68 -8.37 1.64 -4.41
CA ILE A 68 -8.96 1.91 -3.09
C ILE A 68 -10.23 2.76 -3.24
N THR A 69 -10.18 3.80 -4.08
CA THR A 69 -11.35 4.65 -4.32
C THR A 69 -12.49 3.85 -4.95
N ALA A 70 -12.18 2.97 -5.92
CA ALA A 70 -13.19 2.12 -6.54
C ALA A 70 -13.85 1.16 -5.55
N GLU A 71 -13.09 0.57 -4.61
CA GLU A 71 -13.59 -0.42 -3.66
C GLU A 71 -14.31 0.19 -2.44
N PHE A 72 -13.86 1.37 -1.98
CA PHE A 72 -14.29 1.96 -0.71
C PHE A 72 -14.95 3.34 -0.84
N GLY A 73 -15.04 3.91 -2.04
CA GLY A 73 -15.66 5.23 -2.30
C GLY A 73 -14.79 6.42 -1.88
N GLY A 74 -13.54 6.17 -1.51
CA GLY A 74 -12.56 7.20 -1.14
C GLY A 74 -11.21 6.56 -0.80
N CYS A 75 -10.17 7.39 -0.73
CA CYS A 75 -8.82 6.94 -0.43
C CYS A 75 -8.24 7.75 0.74
N PRO A 76 -7.74 7.11 1.82
CA PRO A 76 -6.99 7.83 2.84
C PRO A 76 -5.64 8.31 2.28
N ASP A 77 -4.97 9.20 2.99
CA ASP A 77 -3.60 9.60 2.66
C ASP A 77 -2.68 8.37 2.68
N ILE A 78 -1.85 8.24 1.64
CA ILE A 78 -0.89 7.15 1.47
C ILE A 78 0.53 7.72 1.50
N VAL A 79 1.36 7.23 2.41
CA VAL A 79 2.81 7.42 2.37
C VAL A 79 3.44 6.15 1.81
N LEU A 80 4.27 6.31 0.77
CA LEU A 80 5.01 5.22 0.15
C LEU A 80 6.48 5.30 0.58
N ARG A 81 7.06 4.14 0.84
CA ARG A 81 8.49 3.94 1.06
C ARG A 81 8.97 2.71 0.32
N THR A 82 10.20 2.73 -0.14
CA THR A 82 10.83 1.50 -0.62
C THR A 82 11.28 0.64 0.57
N GLY A 83 11.48 -0.66 0.34
CA GLY A 83 12.05 -1.55 1.34
C GLY A 83 13.46 -1.12 1.77
N GLU A 84 14.22 -0.50 0.86
CA GLU A 84 15.56 0.04 1.14
C GLU A 84 15.49 1.25 2.08
N GLU A 85 14.57 2.19 1.84
CA GLU A 85 14.34 3.33 2.74
C GLU A 85 13.93 2.87 4.14
N MET A 86 13.04 1.86 4.23
CA MET A 86 12.63 1.29 5.50
C MET A 86 13.78 0.60 6.24
N ALA A 87 14.62 -0.15 5.53
CA ALA A 87 15.81 -0.77 6.10
C ALA A 87 16.83 0.28 6.60
N GLU A 88 16.95 1.41 5.89
CA GLU A 88 17.81 2.51 6.31
C GLU A 88 17.30 3.19 7.58
N VAL A 89 16.00 3.45 7.69
CA VAL A 89 15.40 3.96 8.92
C VAL A 89 15.64 2.99 10.09
N ALA A 90 15.49 1.69 9.86
CA ALA A 90 15.71 0.68 10.89
C ALA A 90 17.17 0.61 11.37
N ARG A 91 18.16 0.83 10.50
CA ARG A 91 19.58 0.86 10.88
C ARG A 91 20.00 2.08 11.71
N ARG A 92 19.24 3.17 11.62
CA ARG A 92 19.55 4.44 12.28
C ARG A 92 18.94 4.59 13.68
N ASN A 93 18.12 3.65 14.12
CA ASN A 93 17.50 3.60 15.46
C ASN A 93 18.19 2.54 16.33
#